data_AF-A0A409VAI1-F1
#
_entry.id   AF-A0A409VAI1-F1
#
_cell.length_a   1.000
_cell.length_b   1.000
_cell.length_c   1.000
_cell.angle_alpha   90.00
_cell.angle_beta   90.00
_cell.angle_gamma   90.00
#
_symmetry.space_group_name_H-M   'P 1'
#
loop_
_entity.id
_entity.type
_entity.pdbx_description
1 polymer ?
#
loop_
_entity_poly.entity_id
_entity_poly.type
_entity_poly.pdbx_seq_one_letter_code
_entity_poly.pdbx_strand_id
1 'polypeptide(L)'
;MVDPGQINIPISRVGAVQLKKPGENKAQKLAQGVLTIHILGKPIKNGDTEDVRYSTLRLGEQKRTTHDELAINEWDDICSFFVYNLKKEKITLKSKCHRLLSNVTLQEHVIELSSFPFNLQQNINTTVENSDGSTYELKLQYTPLPQVDLEKQPDIQTSDNKSGVMYICIHGASNLIASDRNGTSDPYCVAFCDRRRLLTTPFVKNTLTPRWDSSVEFFVKDFTN
;
A
#
# COMPACT_ATOMS: atom_id res chain seq x y z
N MET A 1 12.38 -59.87 14.97
CA MET A 1 11.23 -59.60 14.10
C MET A 1 10.23 -58.83 14.94
N VAL A 2 10.32 -57.50 14.89
CA VAL A 2 9.48 -56.57 15.66
C VAL A 2 8.28 -56.22 14.80
N ASP A 3 7.08 -56.28 15.38
CA ASP A 3 5.93 -55.52 14.90
C ASP A 3 5.62 -54.43 15.96
N PRO A 4 5.78 -53.14 15.64
CA PRO A 4 5.66 -52.07 16.61
C PRO A 4 4.22 -51.53 16.70
N GLY A 5 3.68 -51.49 17.92
CA GLY A 5 2.82 -50.42 18.46
C GLY A 5 1.54 -50.04 17.72
N GLN A 6 0.38 -50.43 18.26
CA GLN A 6 -0.87 -49.73 17.98
C GLN A 6 -0.94 -48.39 18.73
N ILE A 7 -1.11 -47.30 18.00
CA ILE A 7 -1.48 -45.98 18.53
C ILE A 7 -2.87 -45.64 17.99
N ASN A 8 -3.84 -45.49 18.89
CA ASN A 8 -5.14 -44.90 18.60
C ASN A 8 -5.13 -43.44 19.03
N ILE A 9 -5.31 -42.51 18.09
CA ILE A 9 -5.49 -41.07 18.37
C ILE A 9 -6.86 -40.67 17.82
N PRO A 10 -7.89 -40.49 18.66
CA PRO A 10 -9.12 -39.85 18.23
C PRO A 10 -8.92 -38.34 18.28
N ILE A 11 -8.83 -37.68 17.12
CA ILE A 11 -8.95 -36.23 17.02
C ILE A 11 -10.32 -35.91 16.41
N SER A 12 -11.33 -35.80 17.26
CA SER A 12 -12.60 -35.17 16.88
C SER A 12 -12.45 -33.64 16.93
N ARG A 13 -12.23 -33.05 15.75
CA ARG A 13 -12.81 -31.78 15.25
C ARG A 13 -12.21 -31.55 13.87
N VAL A 14 -12.91 -32.01 12.84
CA VAL A 14 -12.54 -31.73 11.46
C VAL A 14 -12.90 -30.28 11.15
N GLY A 15 -11.98 -29.36 11.44
CA GLY A 15 -11.92 -28.06 10.78
C GLY A 15 -11.34 -28.22 9.37
N ALA A 16 -11.64 -27.26 8.49
CA ALA A 16 -11.37 -27.34 7.04
C ALA A 16 -9.96 -27.89 6.71
N VAL A 17 -9.93 -29.01 6.01
CA VAL A 17 -8.73 -29.68 5.53
C VAL A 17 -7.99 -28.75 4.58
N GLN A 18 -6.81 -28.31 5.03
CA GLN A 18 -5.84 -27.53 4.28
C GLN A 18 -5.01 -28.51 3.43
N LEU A 19 -5.31 -28.63 2.13
CA LEU A 19 -4.34 -29.19 1.17
C LEU A 19 -3.24 -28.14 0.97
N LYS A 20 -2.25 -28.18 1.85
CA LYS A 20 -1.09 -27.28 1.88
C LYS A 20 -0.17 -27.58 0.68
N LYS A 21 0.02 -26.60 -0.21
CA LYS A 21 1.21 -26.56 -1.07
C LYS A 21 2.37 -25.97 -0.24
N PRO A 22 3.55 -26.59 -0.22
CA PRO A 22 4.73 -26.01 0.43
C PRO A 22 5.23 -24.83 -0.41
N GLY A 23 5.11 -23.59 0.09
CA GLY A 23 5.76 -22.45 -0.57
C GLY A 23 5.27 -21.04 -0.23
N GLU A 24 4.01 -20.82 0.12
CA GLU A 24 3.46 -19.45 0.23
C GLU A 24 2.66 -19.26 1.52
N ASN A 25 3.36 -18.85 2.57
CA ASN A 25 2.81 -18.04 3.65
C ASN A 25 3.96 -17.22 4.24
N LYS A 26 4.51 -16.29 3.44
CA LYS A 26 5.04 -15.09 4.07
C LYS A 26 3.82 -14.34 4.55
N ALA A 27 3.57 -14.32 5.86
CA ALA A 27 2.57 -13.42 6.44
C ALA A 27 2.75 -12.06 5.79
N GLN A 28 1.75 -11.62 5.02
CA GLN A 28 1.83 -10.36 4.30
C GLN A 28 1.99 -9.27 5.36
N LYS A 29 3.16 -8.62 5.35
CA LYS A 29 3.48 -7.65 6.39
C LYS A 29 2.56 -6.45 6.19
N LEU A 30 1.66 -6.20 7.13
CA LEU A 30 0.80 -5.02 7.12
C LEU A 30 1.62 -3.75 7.24
N ALA A 31 1.09 -2.65 6.70
CA ALA A 31 1.64 -1.33 6.95
C ALA A 31 1.70 -1.05 8.47
N GLN A 32 2.85 -0.57 8.93
CA GLN A 32 3.08 -0.12 10.30
C GLN A 32 2.62 1.32 10.51
N GLY A 33 2.44 2.08 9.44
CA GLY A 33 2.02 3.46 9.49
C GLY A 33 1.71 4.03 8.11
N VAL A 34 1.27 5.27 8.10
CA VAL A 34 1.08 6.09 6.90
C VAL A 34 2.05 7.26 6.97
N LEU A 35 2.80 7.49 5.90
CA LEU A 35 3.58 8.70 5.71
C LEU A 35 2.83 9.61 4.74
N THR A 36 2.36 10.75 5.22
CA THR A 36 1.81 11.83 4.40
C THR A 36 2.90 12.85 4.14
N ILE A 37 3.10 13.21 2.88
CA ILE A 37 4.10 14.15 2.40
C ILE A 37 3.36 15.31 1.76
N HIS A 38 3.50 16.51 2.35
CA HIS A 38 3.24 17.76 1.65
C HIS A 38 4.55 18.21 1.03
N ILE A 39 4.59 18.28 -0.30
CA ILE A 39 5.74 18.72 -1.07
C ILE A 39 5.44 20.09 -1.66
N LEU A 40 6.32 21.05 -1.41
CA LEU A 40 6.31 22.38 -2.02
C LEU A 40 7.55 22.50 -2.93
N GLY A 41 7.34 22.57 -4.23
CA GLY A 41 8.40 22.80 -5.21
C GLY A 41 8.61 24.30 -5.42
N LYS A 42 9.83 24.77 -5.16
CA LYS A 42 10.23 26.17 -5.37
C LYS A 42 11.01 26.33 -6.67
N PRO A 43 10.78 27.44 -7.39
CA PRO A 43 11.29 27.62 -8.74
C PRO A 43 12.80 27.81 -8.79
N ILE A 44 13.37 27.55 -9.98
CA ILE A 44 14.73 27.93 -10.32
C ILE A 44 14.82 29.46 -10.50
N LYS A 45 15.85 30.09 -9.93
CA LYS A 45 15.99 31.56 -9.99
C LYS A 45 16.27 32.11 -11.39
N ASN A 46 16.95 31.34 -12.25
CA ASN A 46 17.40 31.76 -13.59
C ASN A 46 17.08 30.69 -14.65
N GLY A 47 15.85 30.17 -14.62
CA GLY A 47 15.41 29.09 -15.50
C GLY A 47 14.90 29.52 -16.87
N ASP A 48 14.85 28.55 -17.79
CA ASP A 48 14.01 28.66 -18.98
C ASP A 48 12.54 28.78 -18.54
N THR A 49 11.85 29.80 -19.05
CA THR A 49 10.48 30.14 -18.65
C THR A 49 9.43 29.17 -19.20
N GLU A 50 9.79 28.34 -20.17
CA GLU A 50 8.87 27.41 -20.84
C GLU A 50 9.05 25.94 -20.41
N ASP A 51 10.06 25.63 -19.59
CA ASP A 51 10.33 24.27 -19.11
C ASP A 51 9.17 23.76 -18.24
N VAL A 52 8.41 22.77 -18.72
CA VAL A 52 7.36 22.10 -17.92
C VAL A 52 7.96 20.94 -17.13
N ARG A 53 7.77 20.98 -15.81
CA ARG A 53 8.35 20.04 -14.85
C ARG A 53 7.27 19.36 -14.02
N TYR A 54 7.60 18.16 -13.54
CA TYR A 54 6.80 17.42 -12.57
C TYR A 54 7.74 16.59 -11.70
N SER A 55 7.24 16.12 -10.56
CA SER A 55 8.03 15.30 -9.64
C SER A 55 7.40 13.92 -9.46
N THR A 56 8.23 12.92 -9.23
CA THR A 56 7.76 11.59 -8.82
C THR A 56 8.31 11.23 -7.46
N LEU A 57 7.41 10.89 -6.52
CA LEU A 57 7.74 10.34 -5.22
C LEU A 57 7.49 8.83 -5.24
N ARG A 58 8.47 8.05 -4.76
CA ARG A 58 8.34 6.59 -4.59
C ARG A 58 8.72 6.18 -3.18
N LEU A 59 7.95 5.28 -2.59
CA LEU A 59 8.25 4.59 -1.33
C LEU A 59 7.93 3.10 -1.51
N GLY A 60 8.96 2.26 -1.52
CA GLY A 60 8.81 0.86 -1.92
C GLY A 60 8.26 0.75 -3.34
N GLU A 61 7.17 -0.01 -3.54
CA GLU A 61 6.49 -0.14 -4.84
C GLU A 61 5.46 0.95 -5.10
N GLN A 62 5.16 1.79 -4.11
CA GLN A 62 4.17 2.85 -4.25
C GLN A 62 4.79 4.06 -4.94
N LYS A 63 4.13 4.56 -5.99
CA LYS A 63 4.55 5.75 -6.74
C LYS A 63 3.44 6.79 -6.77
N ARG A 64 3.82 8.06 -6.67
CA ARG A 64 2.99 9.24 -6.92
C ARG A 64 3.74 10.17 -7.87
N THR A 65 2.99 10.81 -8.76
CA THR A 65 3.48 11.79 -9.72
C THR A 65 2.67 13.05 -9.47
N THR A 66 3.34 14.18 -9.33
CA THR A 66 2.68 15.48 -9.15
C THR A 66 2.10 15.96 -10.48
N HIS A 67 1.32 17.03 -10.43
CA HIS A 67 0.90 17.71 -11.66
C HIS A 67 2.10 18.35 -12.38
N ASP A 68 1.88 18.66 -13.65
CA ASP A 68 2.82 19.40 -14.49
C ASP A 68 2.73 20.89 -14.15
N GLU A 69 3.88 21.54 -14.01
CA GLU A 69 3.98 22.96 -13.69
C GLU A 69 5.20 23.58 -14.37
N LEU A 70 5.13 24.86 -14.70
CA LEU A 70 6.29 25.58 -15.24
C LEU A 70 7.42 25.67 -14.22
N ALA A 71 8.66 25.53 -14.66
CA ALA A 71 9.85 25.53 -13.79
C ALA A 71 10.05 26.84 -12.99
N ILE A 72 9.39 27.92 -13.44
CA ILE A 72 9.42 29.24 -12.82
C ILE A 72 8.34 29.45 -11.76
N ASN A 73 7.37 28.54 -11.67
CA ASN A 73 6.28 28.63 -10.72
C ASN A 73 6.59 27.85 -9.44
N GLU A 74 6.03 28.33 -8.33
CA GLU A 74 5.89 27.55 -7.11
C GLU A 74 4.64 26.68 -7.21
N TRP A 75 4.72 25.45 -6.69
CA TRP A 75 3.59 24.52 -6.65
C TRP A 75 3.65 23.65 -5.41
N ASP A 76 2.51 23.10 -5.01
CA ASP A 76 2.43 22.13 -3.94
C ASP A 76 1.57 20.91 -4.28
N ASP A 77 1.83 19.80 -3.61
CA ASP A 77 1.03 18.58 -3.72
C ASP A 77 1.08 17.79 -2.40
N ILE A 78 0.05 17.00 -2.13
CA ILE A 78 -0.06 16.17 -0.92
C ILE A 78 -0.32 14.73 -1.32
N CYS A 79 0.50 13.83 -0.81
CA CYS A 79 0.28 12.40 -1.03
C CYS A 79 0.66 11.54 0.17
N SER A 80 0.03 10.37 0.26
CA SER A 80 0.24 9.41 1.34
C SER A 80 0.74 8.06 0.83
N PHE A 81 1.60 7.45 1.63
CA PHE A 81 2.23 6.15 1.39
C PHE A 81 2.09 5.25 2.61
N PHE A 82 1.86 3.95 2.38
CA PHE A 82 2.03 2.94 3.42
C PHE A 82 3.49 2.78 3.77
N VAL A 83 3.80 2.71 5.06
CA VAL A 83 5.14 2.43 5.58
C VAL A 83 5.12 1.06 6.23
N TYR A 84 5.88 0.12 5.69
CA TYR A 84 6.02 -1.24 6.20
C TYR A 84 7.21 -1.41 7.12
N ASN A 85 8.24 -0.56 7.00
CA ASN A 85 9.42 -0.60 7.84
C ASN A 85 10.18 0.73 7.82
N LEU A 86 9.93 1.57 8.83
CA LEU A 86 10.63 2.85 9.01
C LEU A 86 12.16 2.75 8.97
N LYS A 87 12.74 1.63 9.42
CA LYS A 87 14.20 1.44 9.48
C LYS A 87 14.83 1.07 8.13
N LYS A 88 14.03 0.68 7.14
CA LYS A 88 14.53 0.14 5.86
C LYS A 88 14.04 0.91 4.64
N GLU A 89 12.90 1.59 4.76
CA GLU A 89 12.29 2.27 3.64
C GLU A 89 12.88 3.67 3.42
N LYS A 90 12.81 4.09 2.17
CA LYS A 90 13.37 5.34 1.67
C LYS A 90 12.40 5.98 0.70
N ILE A 91 12.34 7.31 0.72
CA ILE A 91 11.65 8.10 -0.29
C ILE A 91 12.63 8.30 -1.44
N THR A 92 12.21 8.00 -2.65
CA THR A 92 12.91 8.43 -3.87
C THR A 92 12.13 9.57 -4.49
N LEU A 93 12.70 10.77 -4.50
CA LEU A 93 12.13 11.97 -5.12
C LEU A 93 12.88 12.25 -6.41
N LYS A 94 12.18 12.22 -7.55
CA LYS A 94 12.77 12.57 -8.85
C LYS A 94 12.15 13.84 -9.39
N SER A 95 12.99 14.81 -9.75
CA SER A 95 12.61 15.96 -10.56
C SER A 95 12.63 15.56 -12.04
N LYS A 96 11.56 15.86 -12.78
CA LYS A 96 11.41 15.48 -14.18
C LYS A 96 10.95 16.66 -15.02
N CYS A 97 11.28 16.59 -16.32
CA CYS A 97 10.91 17.60 -17.31
C CYS A 97 10.40 16.89 -18.57
N HIS A 98 9.36 17.48 -19.18
CA HIS A 98 8.90 17.08 -20.51
C HIS A 98 9.85 17.62 -21.58
N ARG A 99 10.37 16.76 -22.44
CA ARG A 99 11.08 17.16 -23.67
C ARG A 99 10.29 16.67 -24.88
N LEU A 100 10.53 17.27 -26.04
CA LEU A 100 9.83 16.99 -27.30
C LEU A 100 9.67 15.50 -27.64
N LEU A 101 10.67 14.67 -27.31
CA LEU A 101 10.69 13.25 -27.67
C LEU A 101 10.63 12.29 -26.47
N SER A 102 10.84 12.77 -25.24
CA SER A 102 10.79 11.91 -24.05
C SER A 102 10.76 12.72 -22.75
N ASN A 103 10.41 12.05 -21.66
CA ASN A 103 10.49 12.64 -20.32
C ASN A 103 11.86 12.36 -19.72
N VAL A 104 12.56 13.41 -19.31
CA VAL A 104 13.91 13.32 -18.73
C VAL A 104 13.82 13.42 -17.20
N THR A 105 14.63 12.62 -16.50
CA THR A 105 14.87 12.83 -15.08
C THR A 105 16.00 13.83 -14.94
N LEU A 106 15.72 14.99 -14.35
CA LEU A 106 16.71 16.03 -14.12
C LEU A 106 17.58 15.68 -12.90
N GLN A 107 16.96 15.23 -11.82
CA GLN A 107 17.65 14.84 -10.60
C GLN A 107 16.86 13.81 -9.81
N GLU A 108 17.58 13.01 -9.02
CA GLU A 108 17.02 12.03 -8.10
C GLU A 108 17.65 12.18 -6.72
N HIS A 109 16.80 12.20 -5.70
CA HIS A 109 17.17 12.22 -4.30
C HIS A 109 16.62 11.00 -3.59
N VAL A 110 17.43 10.44 -2.70
CA VAL A 110 17.06 9.30 -1.86
C VAL A 110 17.12 9.74 -0.40
N ILE A 111 15.97 9.68 0.27
CA ILE A 111 15.82 10.13 1.66
C ILE A 111 15.45 8.92 2.52
N GLU A 112 16.36 8.51 3.41
CA GLU A 112 16.12 7.37 4.29
C GLU A 112 15.16 7.74 5.42
N LEU A 113 14.08 6.97 5.63
CA LEU A 113 13.14 7.25 6.72
C LEU A 113 13.78 7.06 8.11
N SER A 114 14.81 6.22 8.20
CA SER A 114 15.60 6.01 9.41
C SER A 114 16.39 7.23 9.86
N SER A 115 16.61 8.22 8.98
CA SER A 115 17.29 9.47 9.33
C SER A 115 16.42 10.40 10.19
N PHE A 116 15.12 10.10 10.30
CA PHE A 116 14.15 10.93 10.99
C PHE A 116 13.66 10.29 12.31
N PRO A 117 13.51 11.07 13.39
CA PRO A 117 13.08 10.56 14.69
C PRO A 117 11.55 10.41 14.78
N PHE A 118 10.90 9.70 13.85
CA PHE A 118 9.43 9.55 13.81
C PHE A 118 8.81 8.92 15.08
N ASN A 119 9.60 8.23 15.89
CA ASN A 119 9.17 7.71 17.20
C ASN A 119 9.01 8.80 18.27
N LEU A 120 9.67 9.95 18.10
CA LEU A 120 9.65 11.09 19.02
C LEU A 120 8.81 12.25 18.45
N GLN A 121 8.90 12.48 17.15
CA GLN A 121 8.25 13.58 16.45
C GLN A 121 7.63 13.10 15.15
N GLN A 122 6.30 13.13 15.08
CA GLN A 122 5.55 12.65 13.92
C GLN A 122 5.58 13.61 12.72
N ASN A 123 5.78 14.92 12.97
CA ASN A 123 5.79 15.96 11.94
C ASN A 123 7.18 16.55 11.77
N ILE A 124 7.79 16.39 10.61
CA ILE A 124 9.17 16.80 10.32
C ILE A 124 9.20 17.60 9.04
N ASN A 125 9.90 18.73 9.06
CA ASN A 125 10.17 19.51 7.85
C ASN A 125 11.61 19.25 7.42
N THR A 126 11.82 19.06 6.12
CA THR A 126 13.15 18.97 5.52
C THR A 126 13.16 19.65 4.17
N THR A 127 14.32 20.11 3.72
CA THR A 127 14.50 20.71 2.40
C THR A 127 15.45 19.85 1.58
N VAL A 128 15.16 19.74 0.30
CA VAL A 128 16.00 19.07 -0.69
C VAL A 128 16.34 20.08 -1.78
N GLU A 129 17.61 20.18 -2.15
CA GLU A 129 18.08 21.12 -3.17
C GLU A 129 18.62 20.36 -4.38
N ASN A 130 18.20 20.80 -5.57
CA ASN A 130 18.71 20.29 -6.83
C ASN A 130 19.95 21.08 -7.26
N SER A 131 20.76 20.49 -8.13
CA SER A 131 21.97 21.11 -8.68
C SER A 131 21.68 22.35 -9.53
N ASP A 132 20.46 22.49 -10.04
CA ASP A 132 20.01 23.69 -10.76
C ASP A 132 19.46 24.80 -9.84
N GLY A 133 19.55 24.61 -8.52
CA GLY A 133 19.09 25.55 -7.51
C GLY A 133 17.59 25.53 -7.22
N SER A 134 16.80 24.68 -7.90
CA SER A 134 15.42 24.42 -7.46
C SER A 134 15.42 23.66 -6.14
N THR A 135 14.41 23.91 -5.30
CA THR A 135 14.32 23.26 -3.99
C THR A 135 12.94 22.64 -3.79
N TYR A 136 12.90 21.61 -2.96
CA TYR A 136 11.68 21.00 -2.45
C TYR A 136 11.66 21.16 -0.94
N GLU A 137 10.61 21.80 -0.42
CA GLU A 137 10.31 21.76 1.01
C GLU A 137 9.32 20.61 1.25
N LEU A 138 9.71 19.66 2.09
CA LEU A 138 8.91 18.49 2.41
C LEU A 138 8.46 18.58 3.87
N LYS A 139 7.14 18.58 4.09
CA LYS A 139 6.55 18.36 5.41
C LYS A 139 6.09 16.91 5.48
N LEU A 140 6.79 16.13 6.29
CA LEU A 140 6.60 14.70 6.49
C LEU A 140 5.77 14.48 7.77
N GLN A 141 4.61 13.87 7.63
CA GLN A 141 3.75 13.47 8.74
C GLN A 141 3.65 11.94 8.78
N TYR A 142 4.20 11.33 9.83
CA TYR A 142 4.07 9.89 10.06
C TYR A 142 2.97 9.59 11.10
N THR A 143 1.95 8.87 10.66
CA THR A 143 0.86 8.37 11.52
C THR A 143 1.03 6.87 11.72
N PRO A 144 1.38 6.38 12.92
CA PRO A 144 1.46 4.95 13.18
C PRO A 144 0.07 4.32 13.05
N LEU A 145 0.00 3.13 12.43
CA LEU A 145 -1.22 2.35 12.38
C LEU A 145 -1.24 1.39 13.57
N PRO A 146 -2.39 1.24 14.25
CA PRO A 146 -2.51 0.27 15.32
C PRO A 146 -2.32 -1.14 14.77
N GLN A 147 -1.81 -2.05 15.59
CA GLN A 147 -1.83 -3.46 15.24
C GLN A 147 -3.29 -3.92 15.20
N VAL A 148 -3.72 -4.44 14.06
CA VAL A 148 -5.06 -5.00 13.90
C VAL A 148 -5.10 -6.35 14.61
N ASP A 149 -5.73 -6.37 15.79
CA ASP A 149 -6.06 -7.58 16.52
C ASP A 149 -7.53 -7.93 16.22
N LEU A 150 -7.74 -8.91 15.35
CA LEU A 150 -9.08 -9.34 14.92
C LEU A 150 -9.91 -9.96 16.05
N GLU A 151 -9.28 -10.34 17.18
CA GLU A 151 -9.97 -10.90 18.35
C GLU A 151 -10.44 -9.82 19.33
N LYS A 152 -9.93 -8.59 19.21
CA LYS A 152 -10.36 -7.46 20.05
C LYS A 152 -11.42 -6.65 19.32
N GLN A 153 -12.49 -6.30 20.04
CA GLN A 153 -13.42 -5.30 19.54
C GLN A 153 -12.67 -3.97 19.36
N PRO A 154 -12.84 -3.29 18.21
CA PRO A 154 -12.25 -1.97 18.04
C PRO A 154 -12.87 -1.02 19.05
N ASP A 155 -12.03 -0.26 19.75
CA ASP A 155 -12.51 0.93 20.43
C ASP A 155 -13.08 1.87 19.37
N ILE A 156 -14.39 2.09 19.39
CA ILE A 156 -15.05 3.03 18.49
C ILE A 156 -14.64 4.44 18.92
N GLN A 157 -13.53 4.92 18.37
CA GLN A 157 -13.15 6.32 18.49
C GLN A 157 -13.84 7.09 17.38
N THR A 158 -14.77 7.98 17.75
CA THR A 158 -15.35 8.95 16.83
C THR A 158 -14.26 9.98 16.50
N SER A 159 -13.53 9.79 15.42
CA SER A 159 -12.66 10.81 14.87
C SER A 159 -13.42 11.63 13.82
N ASP A 160 -13.31 12.95 13.89
CA ASP A 160 -13.73 13.86 12.81
C ASP A 160 -12.90 13.66 11.52
N ASN A 161 -11.83 12.86 11.58
CA ASN A 161 -11.09 12.42 10.41
C ASN A 161 -11.86 11.33 9.66
N LYS A 162 -12.38 11.71 8.49
CA LYS A 162 -13.24 10.86 7.67
C LYS A 162 -12.49 10.04 6.61
N SER A 163 -11.16 10.08 6.61
CA SER A 163 -10.27 9.28 5.74
C SER A 163 -9.48 8.27 6.57
N GLY A 164 -9.10 7.14 5.98
CA GLY A 164 -8.42 6.08 6.73
C GLY A 164 -7.75 5.00 5.89
N VAL A 165 -7.36 3.93 6.55
CA VAL A 165 -6.76 2.73 5.94
C VAL A 165 -7.70 1.57 6.17
N MET A 166 -8.01 0.82 5.11
CA MET A 166 -8.78 -0.41 5.21
C MET A 166 -7.92 -1.60 4.81
N TYR A 167 -7.99 -2.66 5.61
CA TYR A 167 -7.43 -3.97 5.31
C TYR A 167 -8.59 -4.96 5.18
N ILE A 168 -8.63 -5.70 4.07
CA ILE A 168 -9.64 -6.74 3.82
C ILE A 168 -8.90 -8.06 3.62
N CYS A 169 -9.35 -9.11 4.32
CA CYS A 169 -8.95 -10.49 4.07
C CYS A 169 -10.18 -11.31 3.66
N ILE A 170 -10.14 -11.88 2.46
CA ILE A 170 -11.20 -12.74 1.93
C ILE A 170 -10.79 -14.18 2.17
N HIS A 171 -11.32 -14.78 3.23
CA HIS A 171 -10.99 -16.15 3.62
C HIS A 171 -11.55 -17.20 2.66
N GLY A 172 -12.80 -17.06 2.25
CA GLY A 172 -13.48 -18.06 1.44
C GLY A 172 -14.98 -17.81 1.31
N ALA A 173 -15.66 -18.76 0.69
CA ALA A 173 -17.12 -18.81 0.61
C ALA A 173 -17.62 -20.24 0.84
N SER A 174 -18.92 -20.39 1.05
CA SER A 174 -19.57 -21.68 1.21
C SER A 174 -20.93 -21.70 0.56
N ASN A 175 -21.38 -22.87 0.11
CA ASN A 175 -22.68 -23.09 -0.52
C ASN A 175 -22.89 -22.23 -1.78
N LEU A 176 -21.86 -22.10 -2.61
CA LEU A 176 -21.97 -21.42 -3.89
C LEU A 176 -22.88 -22.18 -4.86
N ILE A 177 -23.41 -21.47 -5.85
CA ILE A 177 -24.21 -22.05 -6.93
C ILE A 177 -23.30 -22.94 -7.80
N ALA A 178 -23.80 -24.14 -8.14
CA ALA A 178 -23.18 -25.02 -9.12
C ALA A 178 -23.50 -24.53 -10.53
N SER A 179 -22.55 -23.84 -11.16
CA SER A 179 -22.70 -23.30 -12.50
C SER A 179 -22.17 -24.26 -13.58
N ASP A 180 -21.32 -25.21 -13.22
CA ASP A 180 -20.74 -26.18 -14.14
C ASP A 180 -21.57 -27.47 -14.22
N ARG A 181 -21.49 -28.15 -15.37
CA ARG A 181 -22.24 -29.38 -15.66
C ARG A 181 -21.95 -30.53 -14.69
N ASN A 182 -20.82 -30.48 -14.00
CA ASN A 182 -20.40 -31.48 -13.01
C ASN A 182 -20.98 -31.22 -11.61
N GLY A 183 -21.87 -30.23 -11.45
CA GLY A 183 -22.46 -29.88 -10.16
C GLY A 183 -21.54 -29.06 -9.25
N THR A 184 -20.50 -28.43 -9.81
CA THR A 184 -19.57 -27.55 -9.08
C THR A 184 -19.38 -26.22 -9.81
N SER A 185 -18.37 -25.43 -9.40
CA SER A 185 -17.97 -24.17 -10.01
C SER A 185 -16.46 -23.98 -9.88
N ASP A 186 -15.88 -23.05 -10.64
CA ASP A 186 -14.50 -22.56 -10.49
C ASP A 186 -14.44 -21.14 -9.85
N PRO A 187 -14.93 -20.95 -8.61
CA PRO A 187 -15.19 -19.62 -8.06
C PRO A 187 -13.94 -18.78 -7.76
N TYR A 188 -14.09 -17.47 -7.94
CA TYR A 188 -13.17 -16.42 -7.50
C TYR A 188 -13.96 -15.22 -6.96
N CYS A 189 -13.31 -14.36 -6.18
CA CYS A 189 -13.89 -13.13 -5.65
C CYS A 189 -13.14 -11.90 -6.18
N VAL A 190 -13.85 -10.80 -6.37
CA VAL A 190 -13.29 -9.50 -6.76
C VAL A 190 -13.75 -8.44 -5.77
N ALA A 191 -12.80 -7.75 -5.15
CA ALA A 191 -13.09 -6.61 -4.27
C ALA A 191 -12.96 -5.30 -5.05
N PHE A 192 -13.89 -4.38 -4.82
CA PHE A 192 -13.91 -3.04 -5.39
C PHE A 192 -14.05 -1.99 -4.29
N CYS A 193 -13.42 -0.84 -4.49
CA CYS A 193 -13.71 0.40 -3.77
C CYS A 193 -13.84 1.50 -4.81
N ASP A 194 -14.90 2.30 -4.75
CA ASP A 194 -15.15 3.42 -5.68
C ASP A 194 -15.04 3.04 -7.15
N ARG A 195 -15.64 1.89 -7.50
CA ARG A 195 -15.59 1.28 -8.86
C ARG A 195 -14.19 0.89 -9.32
N ARG A 196 -13.15 1.11 -8.52
CA ARG A 196 -11.80 0.62 -8.76
C ARG A 196 -11.65 -0.80 -8.22
N ARG A 197 -11.20 -1.70 -9.08
CA ARG A 197 -10.85 -3.08 -8.72
C ARG A 197 -9.61 -3.07 -7.82
N LEU A 198 -9.73 -3.59 -6.60
CA LEU A 198 -8.66 -3.63 -5.60
C LEU A 198 -7.93 -4.98 -5.59
N LEU A 199 -8.70 -6.07 -5.58
CA LEU A 199 -8.19 -7.43 -5.44
C LEU A 199 -9.00 -8.36 -6.32
N THR A 200 -8.35 -9.40 -6.82
CA THR A 200 -8.99 -10.57 -7.41
C THR A 200 -8.32 -11.79 -6.85
N THR A 201 -9.12 -12.65 -6.22
CA THR A 201 -8.60 -13.90 -5.71
C THR A 201 -8.26 -14.84 -6.87
N PRO A 202 -7.34 -15.79 -6.68
CA PRO A 202 -7.23 -16.93 -7.57
C PRO A 202 -8.58 -17.65 -7.68
N PHE A 203 -8.86 -18.26 -8.83
CA PHE A 203 -9.99 -19.18 -8.94
C PHE A 203 -9.63 -20.53 -8.29
N VAL A 204 -10.60 -21.17 -7.65
CA VAL A 204 -10.43 -22.51 -7.07
C VAL A 204 -11.30 -23.47 -7.85
N LYS A 205 -10.71 -24.53 -8.41
CA LYS A 205 -11.43 -25.41 -9.32
C LYS A 205 -12.45 -26.32 -8.64
N ASN A 206 -13.55 -26.61 -9.32
CA ASN A 206 -14.55 -27.62 -9.01
C ASN A 206 -14.99 -27.64 -7.54
N THR A 207 -15.36 -26.49 -6.98
CA THR A 207 -15.78 -26.37 -5.58
C THR A 207 -16.92 -25.38 -5.39
N LEU A 208 -17.79 -25.69 -4.42
CA LEU A 208 -18.81 -24.76 -3.90
C LEU A 208 -18.41 -24.13 -2.56
N THR A 209 -17.20 -24.45 -2.06
CA THR A 209 -16.67 -24.02 -0.76
C THR A 209 -15.21 -23.53 -0.87
N PRO A 210 -14.91 -22.54 -1.72
CA PRO A 210 -13.54 -22.10 -1.96
C PRO A 210 -12.90 -21.47 -0.73
N ARG A 211 -11.57 -21.62 -0.64
CA ARG A 211 -10.70 -20.90 0.30
C ARG A 211 -9.67 -20.13 -0.51
N TRP A 212 -9.53 -18.84 -0.20
CA TRP A 212 -8.64 -17.93 -0.93
C TRP A 212 -7.58 -17.29 -0.03
N ASP A 213 -7.94 -16.98 1.22
CA ASP A 213 -7.09 -16.28 2.19
C ASP A 213 -6.30 -15.12 1.57
N SER A 214 -6.96 -14.37 0.69
CA SER A 214 -6.37 -13.30 -0.11
C SER A 214 -6.67 -11.95 0.52
N SER A 215 -5.67 -11.09 0.63
CA SER A 215 -5.79 -9.81 1.33
C SER A 215 -5.33 -8.60 0.52
N VAL A 216 -5.87 -7.43 0.88
CA VAL A 216 -5.48 -6.14 0.30
C VAL A 216 -5.60 -5.03 1.35
N GLU A 217 -4.68 -4.07 1.32
CA GLU A 217 -4.76 -2.82 2.08
C GLU A 217 -4.83 -1.63 1.13
N PHE A 218 -5.63 -0.63 1.47
CA PHE A 218 -5.85 0.54 0.63
C PHE A 218 -6.32 1.75 1.45
N PHE A 219 -6.06 2.94 0.90
CA PHE A 219 -6.55 4.20 1.45
C PHE A 219 -8.03 4.39 1.12
N VAL A 220 -8.82 4.78 2.12
CA VAL A 220 -10.23 5.13 1.97
C VAL A 220 -10.35 6.65 2.11
N LYS A 221 -11.02 7.27 1.13
CA LYS A 221 -11.39 8.68 1.19
C LYS A 221 -12.76 8.84 1.85
N ASP A 222 -12.99 10.01 2.42
CA ASP A 222 -14.32 10.42 2.82
C ASP A 222 -15.22 10.67 1.60
N PHE A 223 -16.46 10.22 1.66
CA PHE A 223 -17.50 10.48 0.65
C PHE A 223 -18.74 11.18 1.21
N THR A 224 -18.70 11.67 2.46
CA THR A 224 -19.78 12.49 3.02
C THR A 224 -19.68 13.95 2.55
N ASN A 225 -20.08 14.17 1.29
CA ASN A 225 -20.51 15.47 0.74
C ASN A 225 -21.66 15.25 -0.24
#